data_AF-A0A8J3Q757-F1
#
_entry.id   AF-A0A8J3Q757-F1
#
_cell.length_a   1.000
_cell.length_b   1.000
_cell.length_c   1.000
_cell.angle_alpha   90.00
_cell.angle_beta   90.00
_cell.angle_gamma   90.00
#
_symmetry.space_group_name_H-M   'P 1'
#
loop_
_entity.id
_entity.type
_entity.pdbx_description
1 polymer ?
#
loop_
_entity_poly.entity_id
_entity_poly.type
_entity_poly.pdbx_seq_one_letter_code
_entity_poly.pdbx_strand_id
1 'polypeptide(L)'
;MRQAADPQRAVSMSAYMRDQFPFLGIPSPQVRQLIRETPLAKPTEAQLREVALDLWQLPEREFQYVACVHLRRYVKVCGPGFIDVARQLIVTKPWWDTVDTLASHTVGPLVRAHPELVATMDSWIDDENMWLARTALIHQLGYKSATDSVRLFGYCQRRADHPDFFIRKAIGWSLREYAKTNPEAVRAFVHANEGTLSGLSEREALKNL
;
A
#
# COMPACT_ATOMS: atom_id res chain seq x y z
N MET A 1 -17.66 12.94 10.42
CA MET A 1 -17.50 12.72 8.97
C MET A 1 -18.70 13.22 8.18
N ARG A 2 -19.90 12.61 8.28
CA ARG A 2 -21.06 12.98 7.42
C ARG A 2 -21.49 14.45 7.50
N GLN A 3 -21.35 15.11 8.65
CA GLN A 3 -21.64 16.54 8.80
C GLN A 3 -20.69 17.45 7.99
N ALA A 4 -19.52 16.95 7.60
CA ALA A 4 -18.53 17.68 6.80
C ALA A 4 -18.59 17.30 5.31
N ALA A 5 -19.64 16.60 4.88
CA ALA A 5 -19.78 16.15 3.49
C ALA A 5 -20.01 17.33 2.54
N ASP A 6 -19.41 17.23 1.34
CA ASP A 6 -19.53 18.17 0.23
C ASP A 6 -19.92 17.38 -1.03
N PRO A 7 -21.22 17.32 -1.37
CA PRO A 7 -21.71 16.54 -2.51
C PRO A 7 -21.14 17.01 -3.86
N GLN A 8 -20.82 18.30 -4.01
CA GLN A 8 -20.24 18.81 -5.26
C GLN A 8 -18.82 18.30 -5.44
N ARG A 9 -18.03 18.28 -4.36
CA ARG A 9 -16.67 17.73 -4.38
C ARG A 9 -16.66 16.21 -4.50
N ALA A 10 -17.65 15.53 -3.93
CA ALA A 10 -17.76 14.07 -4.02
C ALA A 10 -17.72 13.57 -5.48
N VAL A 11 -18.38 14.28 -6.41
CA VAL A 11 -18.40 13.94 -7.84
C VAL A 11 -17.01 13.91 -8.44
N SER A 12 -16.20 14.95 -8.21
CA SER A 12 -14.84 15.02 -8.78
C SER A 12 -13.88 14.01 -8.14
N MET A 13 -14.06 13.71 -6.84
CA MET A 13 -13.27 12.70 -6.14
C MET A 13 -13.61 11.28 -6.62
N SER A 14 -14.88 10.99 -6.87
CA SER A 14 -15.34 9.73 -7.50
C SER A 14 -14.74 9.56 -8.88
N ALA A 15 -14.84 10.59 -9.74
CA ALA A 15 -14.31 10.55 -11.10
C ALA A 15 -12.79 10.31 -11.13
N TYR A 16 -12.03 10.89 -10.20
CA TYR A 16 -10.59 10.64 -10.06
C TYR A 16 -10.28 9.16 -9.76
N MET A 17 -11.14 8.48 -9.00
CA MET A 17 -11.07 7.04 -8.74
C MET A 17 -11.80 6.19 -9.79
N ARG A 18 -12.09 6.75 -10.97
CA ARG A 18 -12.82 6.07 -12.06
C ARG A 18 -14.18 5.52 -11.62
N ASP A 19 -14.86 6.29 -10.77
CA ASP A 19 -16.21 6.01 -10.27
C ASP A 19 -16.36 4.63 -9.60
N GLN A 20 -15.27 4.10 -9.06
CA GLN A 20 -15.26 2.81 -8.36
C GLN A 20 -15.85 2.90 -6.94
N PHE A 21 -15.88 4.09 -6.34
CA PHE A 21 -16.31 4.28 -4.95
C PHE A 21 -17.10 5.57 -4.77
N PRO A 22 -18.15 5.58 -3.92
CA PRO A 22 -18.78 6.80 -3.50
C PRO A 22 -17.85 7.59 -2.55
N PHE A 23 -18.06 8.90 -2.47
CA PHE A 23 -17.29 9.81 -1.63
C PHE A 23 -18.24 10.73 -0.85
N LEU A 24 -17.81 11.14 0.35
CA LEU A 24 -18.42 12.24 1.10
C LEU A 24 -17.97 13.61 0.58
N GLY A 25 -16.90 13.69 -0.21
CA GLY A 25 -16.33 14.96 -0.68
C GLY A 25 -15.34 15.59 0.30
N ILE A 26 -14.73 14.78 1.17
CA ILE A 26 -13.85 15.28 2.23
C ILE A 26 -12.38 15.07 1.83
N PRO A 27 -11.58 16.13 1.63
CA PRO A 27 -10.21 16.02 1.19
C PRO A 27 -9.33 15.41 2.28
N SER A 28 -8.31 14.66 1.87
CA SER A 28 -7.42 13.91 2.77
C SER A 28 -6.84 14.72 3.95
N PRO A 29 -6.42 16.01 3.80
CA PRO A 29 -5.98 16.81 4.95
C PRO A 29 -7.07 16.98 6.01
N GLN A 30 -8.32 17.21 5.60
CA GLN A 30 -9.46 17.37 6.51
C GLN A 30 -9.83 16.03 7.16
N VAL A 31 -9.80 14.92 6.41
CA VAL A 31 -9.97 13.57 7.00
C VAL A 31 -8.96 13.33 8.12
N ARG A 32 -7.67 13.61 7.86
CA ARG A 32 -6.60 13.46 8.86
C ARG A 32 -6.78 14.39 10.06
N GLN A 33 -7.27 15.60 9.85
CA GLN A 33 -7.57 16.56 10.91
C GLN A 33 -8.69 16.02 11.82
N LEU A 34 -9.82 15.59 11.24
CA LEU A 34 -10.96 15.04 11.99
C LEU A 34 -10.55 13.83 12.85
N ILE A 35 -9.67 12.97 12.34
CA ILE A 35 -9.14 11.82 13.09
C ILE A 35 -8.23 12.28 14.23
N ARG A 36 -7.40 13.31 14.01
CA ARG A 36 -6.50 13.84 15.05
C ARG A 36 -7.29 14.48 16.20
N GLU A 37 -8.37 15.18 15.87
CA GLU A 37 -9.26 15.87 16.82
C GLU A 37 -10.17 14.90 17.59
N THR A 38 -10.26 13.64 17.15
CA THR A 38 -10.97 12.59 17.89
C THR A 38 -10.00 11.91 18.86
N PRO A 39 -10.06 12.18 20.18
CA PRO A 39 -9.22 11.51 21.15
C PRO A 39 -9.59 10.02 21.18
N LEU A 40 -8.65 9.17 20.78
CA LEU A 40 -8.79 7.72 20.84
C LEU A 40 -7.75 7.19 21.82
N ALA A 41 -8.21 6.42 22.81
CA ALA A 41 -7.33 5.60 23.63
C ALA A 41 -6.52 4.65 22.72
N LYS A 42 -5.33 4.24 23.19
CA LYS A 42 -4.54 3.24 22.47
C LYS A 42 -5.36 1.93 22.42
N PRO A 43 -5.70 1.41 21.22
CA PRO A 43 -6.53 0.22 21.11
C PRO A 43 -5.71 -1.05 21.39
N THR A 44 -6.41 -2.11 21.79
CA THR A 44 -5.92 -3.49 21.66
C THR A 44 -5.92 -3.92 20.18
N GLU A 45 -5.25 -5.02 19.84
CA GLU A 45 -5.34 -5.57 18.47
C GLU A 45 -6.79 -5.89 18.07
N ALA A 46 -7.59 -6.46 18.98
CA ALA A 46 -8.97 -6.81 18.72
C ALA A 46 -9.83 -5.58 18.37
N GLN A 47 -9.69 -4.50 19.14
CA GLN A 47 -10.38 -3.23 18.87
C GLN A 47 -9.92 -2.61 17.55
N LEU A 48 -8.61 -2.67 17.27
CA LEU A 48 -8.07 -2.14 16.02
C LEU A 48 -8.59 -2.91 14.81
N ARG A 49 -8.71 -4.24 14.92
CA ARG A 49 -9.33 -5.12 13.91
C ARG A 49 -10.78 -4.77 13.69
N GLU A 50 -11.58 -4.72 14.76
CA GLU A 50 -13.01 -4.41 14.73
C GLU A 50 -13.26 -3.08 14.03
N VAL A 51 -12.61 -2.01 14.48
CA VAL A 51 -12.75 -0.66 13.89
C VAL A 51 -12.35 -0.66 12.42
N ALA A 52 -11.26 -1.33 12.05
CA ALA A 52 -10.82 -1.38 10.65
C ALA A 52 -11.83 -2.08 9.76
N LEU A 53 -12.39 -3.22 10.21
CA LEU A 53 -13.38 -4.00 9.47
C LEU A 53 -14.72 -3.26 9.35
N ASP A 54 -15.19 -2.63 10.43
CA ASP A 54 -16.44 -1.86 10.44
C ASP A 54 -16.39 -0.67 9.49
N LEU A 55 -15.30 0.10 9.54
CA LEU A 55 -15.07 1.20 8.60
C LEU A 55 -14.92 0.71 7.16
N TRP A 56 -14.44 -0.51 6.94
CA TRP A 56 -14.35 -1.10 5.61
C TRP A 56 -15.71 -1.44 5.02
N GLN A 57 -16.73 -1.71 5.84
CA GLN A 57 -18.09 -1.97 5.37
C GLN A 57 -18.80 -0.70 4.87
N LEU A 58 -18.46 0.47 5.43
CA LEU A 58 -19.10 1.73 5.05
C LEU A 58 -18.84 2.09 3.58
N PRO A 59 -19.83 2.65 2.87
CA PRO A 59 -19.74 2.79 1.41
C PRO A 59 -18.71 3.82 0.98
N GLU A 60 -18.67 4.99 1.62
CA GLU A 60 -17.84 6.10 1.17
C GLU A 60 -16.34 5.89 1.43
N ARG A 61 -15.52 6.23 0.44
CA ARG A 61 -14.09 5.91 0.42
C ARG A 61 -13.32 6.52 1.59
N GLU A 62 -13.77 7.67 2.09
CA GLU A 62 -13.15 8.33 3.23
C GLU A 62 -13.18 7.48 4.52
N PHE A 63 -14.11 6.54 4.67
CA PHE A 63 -14.10 5.62 5.81
C PHE A 63 -12.94 4.62 5.75
N GLN A 64 -12.59 4.13 4.55
CA GLN A 64 -11.38 3.31 4.38
C GLN A 64 -10.11 4.12 4.63
N TYR A 65 -10.09 5.41 4.28
CA TYR A 65 -8.97 6.29 4.66
C TYR A 65 -8.83 6.45 6.17
N VAL A 66 -9.95 6.57 6.90
CA VAL A 66 -9.95 6.60 8.36
C VAL A 66 -9.36 5.31 8.93
N ALA A 67 -9.78 4.15 8.42
CA ALA A 67 -9.22 2.85 8.81
C ALA A 67 -7.70 2.80 8.58
N CYS A 68 -7.24 3.18 7.38
CA CYS A 68 -5.81 3.23 7.04
C CYS A 68 -4.99 4.13 7.96
N VAL A 69 -5.51 5.32 8.32
CA VAL A 69 -4.84 6.23 9.27
C VAL A 69 -4.77 5.62 10.67
N HIS A 70 -5.84 4.96 11.13
CA HIS A 70 -5.90 4.31 12.43
C HIS A 70 -4.92 3.13 12.51
N LEU A 71 -4.90 2.28 11.48
CA LEU A 71 -3.95 1.18 11.32
C LEU A 71 -2.51 1.68 11.32
N ARG A 72 -2.18 2.67 10.49
CA ARG A 72 -0.83 3.27 10.44
C ARG A 72 -0.35 3.74 11.82
N ARG A 73 -1.25 4.29 12.63
CA ARG A 73 -0.91 4.81 13.97
C ARG A 73 -0.65 3.69 14.97
N TYR A 74 -1.39 2.58 14.88
CA TYR A 74 -1.46 1.59 15.95
C TYR A 74 -1.01 0.18 15.56
N VAL A 75 -0.62 -0.11 14.31
CA VAL A 75 -0.23 -1.46 13.85
C VAL A 75 0.88 -2.12 14.70
N LYS A 76 1.68 -1.34 15.42
CA LYS A 76 2.68 -1.86 16.37
C LYS A 76 2.09 -2.64 17.55
N VAL A 77 0.78 -2.57 17.80
CA VAL A 77 0.10 -3.40 18.82
C VAL A 77 -0.26 -4.79 18.30
N CYS A 78 -0.16 -5.02 17.00
CA CYS A 78 -0.59 -6.25 16.34
C CYS A 78 0.49 -7.33 16.35
N GLY A 79 0.08 -8.56 16.61
CA GLY A 79 0.85 -9.77 16.34
C GLY A 79 0.79 -10.20 14.86
N PRO A 80 1.53 -11.24 14.48
CA PRO A 80 1.65 -11.68 13.09
C PRO A 80 0.32 -12.09 12.46
N GLY A 81 -0.62 -12.63 13.24
CA GLY A 81 -1.96 -13.02 12.78
C GLY A 81 -2.81 -11.87 12.23
N PHE A 82 -2.43 -10.61 12.47
CA PHE A 82 -3.09 -9.46 11.86
C PHE A 82 -2.89 -9.39 10.33
N ILE A 83 -1.94 -10.16 9.78
CA ILE A 83 -1.73 -10.24 8.33
C ILE A 83 -2.99 -10.70 7.58
N ASP A 84 -3.82 -11.55 8.19
CA ASP A 84 -5.07 -12.03 7.60
C ASP A 84 -6.11 -10.92 7.47
N VAL A 85 -6.17 -10.04 8.48
CA VAL A 85 -7.00 -8.83 8.44
C VAL A 85 -6.49 -7.91 7.34
N ALA A 86 -5.17 -7.67 7.27
CA ALA A 86 -4.58 -6.85 6.21
C ALA A 86 -4.90 -7.40 4.82
N ARG A 87 -4.80 -8.73 4.62
CA ARG A 87 -5.19 -9.41 3.38
C ARG A 87 -6.64 -9.14 3.03
N GLN A 88 -7.56 -9.33 3.99
CA GLN A 88 -8.99 -9.08 3.78
C GLN A 88 -9.24 -7.64 3.33
N LEU A 89 -8.64 -6.65 3.99
CA LEU A 89 -8.78 -5.24 3.61
C LEU A 89 -8.26 -4.98 2.19
N ILE A 90 -7.08 -5.52 1.86
CA ILE A 90 -6.44 -5.37 0.55
C ILE A 90 -7.37 -5.85 -0.57
N VAL A 91 -8.04 -7.01 -0.41
CA VAL A 91 -8.81 -7.63 -1.50
C VAL A 91 -10.29 -7.23 -1.57
N THR A 92 -10.84 -6.60 -0.53
CA THR A 92 -12.31 -6.36 -0.45
C THR A 92 -12.77 -5.10 -1.20
N LYS A 93 -12.04 -3.99 -1.09
CA LYS A 93 -12.32 -2.72 -1.82
C LYS A 93 -11.04 -2.21 -2.47
N PRO A 94 -10.42 -3.02 -3.35
CA PRO A 94 -9.05 -2.78 -3.78
C PRO A 94 -8.97 -1.61 -4.74
N TRP A 95 -8.08 -0.67 -4.42
CA TRP A 95 -7.59 0.34 -5.34
C TRP A 95 -6.29 0.92 -4.79
N TRP A 96 -5.48 1.53 -5.65
CA TRP A 96 -4.09 1.90 -5.32
C TRP A 96 -4.00 2.82 -4.10
N ASP A 97 -4.96 3.71 -3.90
CA ASP A 97 -5.04 4.67 -2.79
C ASP A 97 -5.03 4.01 -1.41
N THR A 98 -5.79 2.92 -1.23
CA THR A 98 -5.77 2.16 0.03
C THR A 98 -4.72 1.08 0.05
N VAL A 99 -4.52 0.36 -1.06
CA VAL A 99 -3.56 -0.75 -1.13
C VAL A 99 -2.15 -0.25 -0.85
N ASP A 100 -1.75 0.88 -1.43
CA ASP A 100 -0.42 1.46 -1.20
C ASP A 100 -0.21 1.88 0.26
N THR A 101 -1.27 2.42 0.86
CA THR A 101 -1.26 2.83 2.27
C THR A 101 -1.16 1.61 3.18
N LEU A 102 -1.93 0.55 2.93
CA LEU A 102 -1.87 -0.70 3.69
C LEU A 102 -0.51 -1.37 3.52
N ALA A 103 0.01 -1.46 2.30
CA ALA A 103 1.29 -2.10 2.01
C ALA A 103 2.44 -1.43 2.76
N SER A 104 2.56 -0.10 2.66
CA SER A 104 3.71 0.65 3.21
C SER A 104 3.58 0.97 4.70
N HIS A 105 2.36 1.03 5.25
CA HIS A 105 2.13 1.50 6.62
C HIS A 105 1.43 0.51 7.53
N THR A 106 0.98 -0.64 7.01
CA THR A 106 0.43 -1.74 7.81
C THR A 106 1.25 -3.01 7.60
N VAL A 107 1.28 -3.54 6.38
CA VAL A 107 1.98 -4.80 6.05
C VAL A 107 3.48 -4.66 6.23
N GLY A 108 4.11 -3.63 5.67
CA GLY A 108 5.54 -3.37 5.81
C GLY A 108 6.00 -3.34 7.28
N PRO A 109 5.40 -2.52 8.16
CA PRO A 109 5.71 -2.54 9.59
C PRO A 109 5.47 -3.90 10.26
N LEU A 110 4.41 -4.63 9.88
CA LEU A 110 4.09 -5.94 10.44
C LEU A 110 5.15 -6.99 10.07
N VAL A 111 5.52 -7.09 8.79
CA VAL A 111 6.58 -7.99 8.30
C VAL A 111 7.94 -7.65 8.93
N ARG A 112 8.20 -6.36 9.16
CA ARG A 112 9.45 -5.94 9.83
C ARG A 112 9.51 -6.37 11.29
N ALA A 113 8.38 -6.38 11.98
CA ALA A 113 8.30 -6.79 13.38
C ALA A 113 8.28 -8.32 13.54
N HIS A 114 7.73 -9.03 12.55
CA HIS A 114 7.49 -10.47 12.55
C HIS A 114 8.06 -11.12 11.28
N PRO A 115 9.37 -11.45 11.25
CA PRO A 115 10.06 -11.95 10.05
C PRO A 115 9.46 -13.24 9.45
N GLU A 116 8.70 -14.02 10.22
CA GLU A 116 7.96 -15.19 9.73
C GLU A 116 6.95 -14.83 8.63
N LEU A 117 6.48 -13.57 8.58
CA LEU A 117 5.56 -13.09 7.56
C LEU A 117 6.23 -12.81 6.20
N VAL A 118 7.56 -12.92 6.11
CA VAL A 118 8.26 -12.83 4.83
C VAL A 118 7.78 -13.92 3.86
N ALA A 119 7.52 -15.13 4.36
CA ALA A 119 6.96 -16.22 3.56
C ALA A 119 5.59 -15.86 2.96
N THR A 120 4.79 -15.06 3.67
CA THR A 120 3.52 -14.53 3.14
C THR A 120 3.75 -13.57 1.98
N MET A 121 4.80 -12.73 2.03
CA MET A 121 5.15 -11.86 0.90
C MET A 121 5.64 -12.68 -0.30
N ASP A 122 6.40 -13.75 -0.05
CA ASP A 122 6.87 -14.67 -1.08
C ASP A 122 5.71 -15.43 -1.75
N SER A 123 4.61 -15.65 -1.03
CA SER A 123 3.36 -16.17 -1.61
C SER A 123 2.58 -15.08 -2.36
N TRP A 124 2.43 -13.88 -1.77
CA TRP A 124 1.65 -12.80 -2.37
C TRP A 124 2.24 -12.28 -3.68
N ILE A 125 3.57 -12.30 -3.82
CA ILE A 125 4.19 -11.90 -5.08
C ILE A 125 3.73 -12.79 -6.24
N ASP A 126 3.35 -14.04 -6.01
CA ASP A 126 2.93 -15.00 -7.05
C ASP A 126 1.40 -15.19 -7.12
N ASP A 127 0.63 -14.48 -6.27
CA ASP A 127 -0.84 -14.56 -6.22
C ASP A 127 -1.50 -14.00 -7.51
N GLU A 128 -2.63 -14.57 -7.91
CA GLU A 128 -3.42 -14.10 -9.06
C GLU A 128 -4.03 -12.71 -8.81
N ASN A 129 -4.29 -12.38 -7.54
CA ASN A 129 -4.76 -11.06 -7.16
C ASN A 129 -3.61 -10.04 -7.23
N MET A 130 -3.64 -9.20 -8.27
CA MET A 130 -2.62 -8.19 -8.51
C MET A 130 -2.40 -7.22 -7.34
N TRP A 131 -3.38 -7.01 -6.46
CA TRP A 131 -3.23 -6.10 -5.31
C TRP A 131 -2.41 -6.73 -4.17
N LEU A 132 -2.42 -8.06 -4.06
CA LEU A 132 -1.49 -8.79 -3.18
C LEU A 132 -0.07 -8.76 -3.75
N ALA A 133 0.09 -9.01 -5.05
CA ALA A 133 1.38 -8.90 -5.72
C ALA A 133 1.95 -7.47 -5.64
N ARG A 134 1.12 -6.45 -5.86
CA ARG A 134 1.47 -5.04 -5.66
C ARG A 134 1.93 -4.77 -4.24
N THR A 135 1.21 -5.31 -3.25
CA THR A 135 1.58 -5.17 -1.84
C THR A 135 2.95 -5.78 -1.56
N ALA A 136 3.22 -6.99 -2.06
CA ALA A 136 4.52 -7.66 -1.93
C ALA A 136 5.64 -6.81 -2.56
N LEU A 137 5.42 -6.21 -3.74
CA LEU A 137 6.38 -5.33 -4.41
C LEU A 137 6.74 -4.07 -3.59
N ILE A 138 5.80 -3.52 -2.82
CA ILE A 138 5.95 -2.19 -2.20
C ILE A 138 5.95 -2.20 -0.66
N HIS A 139 5.84 -3.35 0.01
CA HIS A 139 5.84 -3.40 1.48
C HIS A 139 7.14 -2.84 2.10
N GLN A 140 8.27 -2.91 1.36
CA GLN A 140 9.58 -2.44 1.80
C GLN A 140 9.85 -0.94 1.54
N LEU A 141 8.91 -0.16 0.96
CA LEU A 141 9.16 1.24 0.56
C LEU A 141 9.77 2.12 1.69
N GLY A 142 9.42 1.86 2.95
CA GLY A 142 9.93 2.62 4.10
C GLY A 142 11.22 2.09 4.72
N TYR A 143 11.83 1.02 4.19
CA TYR A 143 12.88 0.28 4.90
C TYR A 143 14.27 0.91 4.77
N LYS A 144 14.55 1.64 3.68
CA LYS A 144 15.84 2.30 3.42
C LYS A 144 17.01 1.30 3.44
N SER A 145 18.00 1.49 4.31
CA SER A 145 19.14 0.58 4.47
C SER A 145 18.76 -0.81 5.00
N ALA A 146 17.56 -0.97 5.54
CA ALA A 146 17.03 -2.26 5.98
C ALA A 146 16.26 -3.01 4.88
N THR A 147 16.20 -2.48 3.66
CA THR A 147 15.56 -3.17 2.53
C THR A 147 16.33 -4.44 2.19
N ASP A 148 15.64 -5.58 2.13
CA ASP A 148 16.17 -6.78 1.50
C ASP A 148 16.12 -6.61 -0.01
N SER A 149 17.24 -6.17 -0.57
CA SER A 149 17.36 -5.88 -1.99
C SER A 149 17.31 -7.14 -2.86
N VAL A 150 17.76 -8.28 -2.35
CA VAL A 150 17.71 -9.55 -3.10
C VAL A 150 16.26 -9.93 -3.35
N ARG A 151 15.42 -9.83 -2.32
CA ARG A 151 13.97 -10.08 -2.46
C ARG A 151 13.28 -9.02 -3.30
N LEU A 152 13.60 -7.74 -3.10
CA LEU A 152 13.06 -6.66 -3.93
C LEU A 152 13.30 -6.93 -5.42
N PHE A 153 14.55 -7.19 -5.80
CA PHE A 153 14.92 -7.46 -7.19
C PHE A 153 14.30 -8.76 -7.70
N GLY A 154 14.28 -9.82 -6.88
CA GLY A 154 13.61 -11.07 -7.24
C GLY A 154 12.11 -10.88 -7.50
N TYR A 155 11.41 -10.10 -6.70
CA TYR A 155 10.00 -9.79 -6.92
C TYR A 155 9.76 -8.97 -8.19
N CYS A 156 10.62 -7.98 -8.45
CA CYS A 156 10.58 -7.21 -9.69
C CYS A 156 10.76 -8.11 -10.92
N GLN A 157 11.65 -9.09 -10.87
CA GLN A 157 11.86 -10.05 -11.95
C GLN A 157 10.65 -10.97 -12.17
N ARG A 158 10.08 -11.55 -11.11
CA ARG A 158 8.90 -12.43 -11.21
C ARG A 158 7.68 -11.76 -11.84
N ARG A 159 7.61 -10.42 -11.79
CA ARG A 159 6.50 -9.63 -12.33
C ARG A 159 6.93 -8.69 -13.46
N ALA A 160 8.12 -8.85 -14.03
CA ALA A 160 8.71 -7.92 -15.00
C ALA A 160 7.86 -7.77 -16.27
N ASP A 161 7.30 -8.89 -16.75
CA ASP A 161 6.49 -9.01 -17.96
C ASP A 161 4.99 -8.71 -17.73
N HIS A 162 4.57 -8.52 -16.47
CA HIS A 162 3.17 -8.37 -16.12
C HIS A 162 2.52 -7.20 -16.90
N PRO A 163 1.36 -7.39 -17.56
CA PRO A 163 0.79 -6.39 -18.46
C PRO A 163 0.13 -5.21 -17.72
N ASP A 164 -0.32 -5.44 -16.49
CA ASP A 164 -1.08 -4.45 -15.71
C ASP A 164 -0.27 -3.19 -15.37
N PHE A 165 -0.93 -2.04 -15.50
CA PHE A 165 -0.36 -0.73 -15.24
C PHE A 165 0.09 -0.55 -13.77
N PHE A 166 -0.72 -1.00 -12.81
CA PHE A 166 -0.41 -0.83 -11.39
C PHE A 166 0.75 -1.73 -10.98
N ILE A 167 0.89 -2.94 -11.51
CA ILE A 167 2.08 -3.77 -11.25
C ILE A 167 3.35 -3.10 -11.80
N ARG A 168 3.32 -2.64 -13.06
CA ARG A 168 4.47 -1.94 -13.66
C ARG A 168 4.88 -0.69 -12.90
N LYS A 169 3.90 0.08 -12.41
CA LYS A 169 4.13 1.24 -11.53
C LYS A 169 4.70 0.83 -10.17
N ALA A 170 4.26 -0.30 -9.59
CA ALA A 170 4.78 -0.80 -8.33
C ALA A 170 6.27 -1.16 -8.45
N ILE A 171 6.66 -1.89 -9.51
CA ILE A 171 8.06 -2.23 -9.80
C ILE A 171 8.91 -0.95 -9.91
N GLY A 172 8.48 -0.01 -10.76
CA GLY A 172 9.24 1.24 -10.94
C GLY A 172 9.34 2.06 -9.65
N TRP A 173 8.27 2.10 -8.84
CA TRP A 173 8.27 2.84 -7.58
C TRP A 173 9.12 2.18 -6.51
N SER A 174 9.06 0.85 -6.34
CA SER A 174 9.87 0.15 -5.34
C SER A 174 11.37 0.30 -5.64
N LEU A 175 11.75 0.19 -6.92
CA LEU A 175 13.12 0.47 -7.38
C LEU A 175 13.52 1.93 -7.16
N ARG A 176 12.69 2.90 -7.57
CA ARG A 176 12.98 4.32 -7.36
C ARG A 176 13.15 4.68 -5.88
N GLU A 177 12.33 4.10 -5.01
CA GLU A 177 12.43 4.35 -3.59
C GLU A 177 13.74 3.78 -3.02
N TYR A 178 14.11 2.56 -3.41
CA TYR A 178 15.36 1.96 -2.99
C TYR A 178 16.60 2.67 -3.58
N ALA A 179 16.48 3.26 -4.77
CA ALA A 179 17.53 4.04 -5.42
C ALA A 179 17.99 5.24 -4.56
N LYS A 180 17.13 5.78 -3.68
CA LYS A 180 17.51 6.82 -2.71
C LYS A 180 18.53 6.31 -1.66
N THR A 181 18.63 5.00 -1.49
CA THR A 181 19.55 4.33 -0.56
C THR A 181 20.74 3.74 -1.31
N ASN A 182 20.49 3.02 -2.41
CA ASN A 182 21.53 2.38 -3.21
C ASN A 182 21.27 2.59 -4.71
N PRO A 183 21.67 3.74 -5.27
CA PRO A 183 21.40 4.09 -6.67
C PRO A 183 22.09 3.15 -7.65
N GLU A 184 23.34 2.75 -7.37
CA GLU A 184 24.12 1.90 -8.25
C GLU A 184 23.55 0.49 -8.38
N ALA A 185 23.06 -0.09 -7.27
CA ALA A 185 22.39 -1.39 -7.32
C ALA A 185 21.13 -1.34 -8.19
N VAL A 186 20.37 -0.24 -8.15
CA VAL A 186 19.18 -0.07 -9.00
C VAL A 186 19.56 0.12 -10.46
N ARG A 187 20.59 0.92 -10.79
CA ARG A 187 21.09 1.04 -12.17
C ARG A 187 21.53 -0.30 -12.73
N ALA A 188 22.35 -1.04 -11.97
CA ALA A 188 22.83 -2.35 -12.38
C ALA A 188 21.69 -3.35 -12.59
N PHE A 189 20.70 -3.35 -11.69
CA PHE A 189 19.51 -4.18 -11.84
C PHE A 189 18.70 -3.83 -13.10
N VAL A 190 18.42 -2.54 -13.33
CA VAL A 190 17.65 -2.11 -14.50
C VAL A 190 18.39 -2.48 -15.78
N HIS A 191 19.67 -2.16 -15.88
CA HIS A 191 20.52 -2.50 -17.05
C HIS A 191 20.54 -4.01 -17.31
N ALA A 192 20.71 -4.83 -16.26
CA ALA A 192 20.74 -6.30 -16.39
C ALA A 192 19.40 -6.91 -16.82
N ASN A 193 18.29 -6.17 -16.70
CA ASN A 193 16.94 -6.62 -17.07
C ASN A 193 16.31 -5.77 -18.18
N GLU A 194 17.14 -5.03 -18.93
CA GLU A 194 16.70 -4.28 -20.11
C GLU A 194 15.98 -5.21 -21.09
N GLY A 195 14.86 -4.73 -21.64
CA GLY A 195 14.02 -5.50 -22.56
C GLY A 195 13.12 -6.56 -21.89
N THR A 196 13.34 -6.89 -20.62
CA THR A 196 12.42 -7.71 -19.82
C THR A 196 11.52 -6.85 -18.95
N LEU A 197 12.06 -5.80 -18.34
CA LEU A 197 11.24 -4.80 -17.65
C LEU A 197 10.39 -4.02 -18.66
N SER A 198 9.17 -3.66 -18.26
CA SER A 198 8.40 -2.72 -19.06
C SER A 198 9.10 -1.35 -19.11
N GLY A 199 9.07 -0.69 -20.27
CA GLY A 199 9.65 0.66 -20.39
C GLY A 199 9.01 1.69 -19.43
N LEU A 200 7.79 1.43 -18.93
CA LEU A 200 7.20 2.24 -17.86
C LEU A 200 7.95 2.04 -16.53
N SER A 201 8.23 0.79 -16.16
CA SER A 201 8.95 0.45 -14.93
C SER A 201 10.37 1.01 -14.93
N GLU A 202 11.09 0.88 -16.06
CA GLU A 202 12.43 1.43 -16.23
C GLU A 202 12.46 2.96 -16.05
N ARG A 203 11.60 3.68 -16.78
CA ARG A 203 11.50 5.15 -16.66
C ARG A 203 11.14 5.59 -15.25
N GLU A 204 10.25 4.87 -14.58
CA GLU A 204 9.87 5.19 -13.21
C GLU A 204 11.00 4.94 -12.21
N ALA A 205 11.76 3.85 -12.38
CA ALA A 205 12.89 3.48 -11.53
C ALA A 205 14.04 4.48 -11.63
N LEU A 206 14.35 4.95 -12.85
CA LEU A 206 15.49 5.82 -13.15
C LEU A 206 15.20 7.32 -13.04
N LYS A 207 13.95 7.73 -12.72
CA LYS A 207 13.50 9.13 -12.80
C LYS A 207 14.37 10.16 -12.05
N ASN A 208 15.08 9.74 -11.01
CA ASN A 208 15.90 10.62 -10.15
C ASN A 208 17.37 10.17 -10.07
N LEU A 209 17.81 9.35 -11.03
CA LEU A 209 19.16 8.81 -11.11
C LEU A 209 19.93 9.47 -12.25
#